data_AF-A0A0R0JXF6-F1
#
_entry.id   AF-A0A0R0JXF6-F1
#
_cell.length_a   1.000
_cell.length_b   1.000
_cell.length_c   1.000
_cell.angle_alpha   90.00
_cell.angle_beta   90.00
_cell.angle_gamma   90.00
#
_symmetry.space_group_name_H-M   'P 1'
#
loop_
_entity.id
_entity.type
_entity.pdbx_description
1 polymer ?
#
loop_
_entity_poly.entity_id
_entity_poly.type
_entity_poly.pdbx_seq_one_letter_code
_entity_poly.pdbx_strand_id
1 'polypeptide(L)'
;MAFPLSPSFNPSIARNRIACFSKKQHRHVITKDTEVVVVDRDTARATSAGAMLERIMKRLRSVAVVPIVIASVQISALVAPLVDYVASPGAAEAVLYSPDTKVPRTGEVALRKAIPANANMKAIQDTLEDISYLLRIPQRKPYGTMEGNVKKALKIAVDEKNSILASIPAELKERASLVHASLIEGKEQDADKVSVNLASTLDTVAELELLQAPGLSFLLPEQYAQQYPRLSGRGTVAFTIEKGDGSTFSPVGGEQKNTATIQVVIDGYSAPLTAGNFAKLVMDGAYNGTKLNCINQAVISDNGVDKNTGYSVPLEIMPSGQFEPLYKTTLSVQDGELPVLPLSVYGALAMAHSEASDEYSSPYQFFFYLYDKRSAGLGGISFDEGQFSVFGYTTTGRDILPQIKTGDVIRSAKLIEGQDRLVLPKES
;
A
#
# COMPACT_ATOMS: atom_id res chain seq x y z
N MET A 1 -3.70 -51.98 38.52
CA MET A 1 -4.21 -52.73 37.35
C MET A 1 -3.79 -51.92 36.13
N ALA A 2 -2.66 -52.13 35.44
CA ALA A 2 -2.07 -53.31 34.77
C ALA A 2 -2.88 -53.82 33.54
N PHE A 3 -2.53 -53.25 32.35
CA PHE A 3 -2.35 -53.81 30.96
C PHE A 3 -3.37 -54.80 30.34
N PRO A 4 -3.37 -55.12 29.00
CA PRO A 4 -2.33 -54.98 27.92
C PRO A 4 -2.79 -54.38 26.54
N LEU A 5 -1.91 -53.80 25.68
CA LEU A 5 -1.12 -54.34 24.51
C LEU A 5 -1.96 -55.05 23.42
N SER A 6 -1.82 -54.95 22.08
CA SER A 6 -0.96 -54.30 21.03
C SER A 6 -1.56 -54.74 19.63
N PRO A 7 -0.93 -54.79 18.42
CA PRO A 7 0.15 -54.01 17.75
C PRO A 7 -0.11 -53.63 16.24
N SER A 8 0.86 -52.89 15.67
CA SER A 8 1.44 -52.95 14.29
C SER A 8 0.62 -52.61 13.03
N PHE A 9 1.10 -51.64 12.22
CA PHE A 9 1.09 -51.72 10.75
C PHE A 9 2.26 -50.94 10.12
N ASN A 10 2.95 -51.62 9.21
CA ASN A 10 4.06 -51.18 8.35
C ASN A 10 3.47 -50.90 6.95
N PRO A 11 4.07 -50.08 6.09
CA PRO A 11 4.45 -50.68 4.81
C PRO A 11 5.77 -50.18 4.21
N SER A 12 6.38 -51.10 3.47
CA SER A 12 7.57 -50.97 2.66
C SER A 12 7.22 -51.09 1.17
N ILE A 13 8.01 -50.41 0.33
CA ILE A 13 8.38 -50.71 -1.07
C ILE A 13 7.30 -50.59 -2.17
N ALA A 14 7.56 -49.70 -3.14
CA ALA A 14 7.77 -50.07 -4.55
C ALA A 14 8.38 -48.92 -5.38
N ARG A 15 9.51 -49.22 -6.02
CA ARG A 15 10.14 -48.45 -7.11
C ARG A 15 9.38 -48.71 -8.41
N ASN A 16 9.38 -47.74 -9.33
CA ASN A 16 9.48 -48.05 -10.75
C ASN A 16 10.29 -46.98 -11.51
N ARG A 17 11.31 -47.47 -12.22
CA ARG A 17 12.10 -46.79 -13.25
C ARG A 17 11.41 -46.99 -14.60
N ILE A 18 11.52 -46.01 -15.50
CA ILE A 18 11.59 -46.29 -16.95
C ILE A 18 12.74 -45.46 -17.53
N ALA A 19 13.53 -46.11 -18.38
CA ALA A 19 14.73 -45.62 -19.03
C ALA A 19 14.55 -45.54 -20.55
N CYS A 20 15.33 -44.63 -21.16
CA CYS A 20 15.97 -44.68 -22.48
C CYS A 20 15.15 -44.77 -23.78
N PHE A 21 15.55 -43.92 -24.74
CA PHE A 21 15.98 -44.16 -26.15
C PHE A 21 15.63 -42.90 -26.97
N SER A 22 16.30 -42.45 -28.05
CA SER A 22 17.67 -42.50 -28.59
C SER A 22 17.62 -41.76 -29.95
N LYS A 23 18.68 -41.00 -30.26
CA LYS A 23 19.29 -40.71 -31.59
C LYS A 23 18.47 -40.20 -32.82
N LYS A 24 18.88 -38.99 -33.25
CA LYS A 24 19.61 -38.63 -34.51
C LYS A 24 18.96 -38.83 -35.91
N GLN A 25 18.95 -37.69 -36.63
CA GLN A 25 19.51 -37.37 -37.96
C GLN A 25 18.76 -37.68 -39.29
N HIS A 26 18.74 -36.59 -40.10
CA HIS A 26 19.10 -36.44 -41.52
C HIS A 26 18.03 -36.16 -42.62
N ARG A 27 18.14 -34.92 -43.15
CA ARG A 27 18.22 -34.47 -44.57
C ARG A 27 17.94 -35.48 -45.70
N HIS A 28 17.15 -35.06 -46.70
CA HIS A 28 17.56 -34.77 -48.11
C HIS A 28 16.35 -34.17 -48.88
N VAL A 29 16.41 -32.97 -49.49
CA VAL A 29 16.79 -32.58 -50.89
C VAL A 29 15.85 -33.14 -51.98
N ILE A 30 15.33 -32.27 -52.87
CA ILE A 30 15.56 -32.24 -54.34
C ILE A 30 14.67 -31.16 -55.02
N THR A 31 15.27 -30.58 -56.05
CA THR A 31 15.03 -29.44 -56.94
C THR A 31 14.11 -29.68 -58.15
N LYS A 32 13.72 -28.60 -58.85
CA LYS A 32 13.74 -28.36 -60.33
C LYS A 32 13.15 -26.95 -60.62
N ASP A 33 13.87 -25.99 -61.23
CA ASP A 33 14.10 -25.75 -62.69
C ASP A 33 12.78 -25.42 -63.44
N THR A 34 12.60 -24.41 -64.32
CA THR A 34 13.52 -23.58 -65.14
C THR A 34 12.75 -22.39 -65.80
N GLU A 35 13.53 -21.36 -66.19
CA GLU A 35 13.48 -20.58 -67.45
C GLU A 35 12.62 -19.31 -67.69
N VAL A 36 13.20 -18.53 -68.59
CA VAL A 36 13.21 -17.07 -68.83
C VAL A 36 12.73 -16.80 -70.26
N VAL A 37 12.03 -15.68 -70.50
CA VAL A 37 12.06 -14.96 -71.79
C VAL A 37 12.03 -13.45 -71.55
N VAL A 38 12.89 -12.73 -72.29
CA VAL A 38 13.18 -11.28 -72.26
C VAL A 38 12.69 -10.62 -73.58
N VAL A 39 12.70 -9.28 -73.63
CA VAL A 39 12.90 -8.34 -74.80
C VAL A 39 11.65 -7.49 -75.10
N ASP A 40 11.64 -6.15 -75.27
CA ASP A 40 12.64 -5.06 -75.31
C ASP A 40 12.03 -3.64 -75.08
N ARG A 41 12.92 -2.67 -74.78
CA ARG A 41 12.99 -1.20 -75.10
C ARG A 41 11.75 -0.29 -74.94
N ASP A 42 11.84 0.97 -74.47
CA ASP A 42 12.76 2.03 -74.92
C ASP A 42 12.96 3.22 -73.92
N THR A 43 13.79 4.17 -74.33
CA THR A 43 14.66 5.11 -73.61
C THR A 43 14.09 6.49 -73.21
N ALA A 44 14.56 7.11 -72.09
CA ALA A 44 15.13 8.49 -72.02
C ALA A 44 15.33 9.09 -70.59
N ARG A 45 16.57 9.60 -70.36
CA ARG A 45 17.17 10.54 -69.36
C ARG A 45 16.25 11.29 -68.35
N ALA A 46 16.47 11.22 -67.03
CA ALA A 46 17.54 11.77 -66.15
C ALA A 46 17.29 13.22 -65.64
N THR A 47 17.03 13.40 -64.32
CA THR A 47 17.96 14.00 -63.32
C THR A 47 17.32 14.24 -61.92
N SER A 48 18.04 13.77 -60.89
CA SER A 48 18.23 14.35 -59.54
C SER A 48 17.05 14.75 -58.64
N ALA A 49 16.42 13.76 -57.98
CA ALA A 49 15.75 13.96 -56.67
C ALA A 49 16.12 12.89 -55.62
N GLY A 50 16.84 11.82 -56.01
CA GLY A 50 17.19 10.70 -55.12
C GLY A 50 18.38 10.92 -54.18
N ALA A 51 19.21 11.94 -54.41
CA ALA A 51 20.43 12.16 -53.64
C ALA A 51 20.23 12.86 -52.28
N MET A 52 19.01 13.34 -51.99
CA MET A 52 18.66 14.01 -50.72
C MET A 52 17.98 13.06 -49.72
N LEU A 53 17.24 12.05 -50.19
CA LEU A 53 16.62 11.02 -49.35
C LEU A 53 17.61 9.95 -48.86
N GLU A 54 18.64 9.62 -49.63
CA GLU A 54 19.70 8.70 -49.17
C GLU A 54 20.57 9.29 -48.05
N ARG A 55 20.69 10.63 -47.95
CA ARG A 55 21.44 11.27 -46.85
C ARG A 55 20.67 11.33 -45.53
N ILE A 56 19.34 11.28 -45.58
CA ILE A 56 18.48 11.29 -44.38
C ILE A 56 18.33 9.86 -43.82
N MET A 57 18.25 8.83 -44.67
CA MET A 57 18.22 7.44 -44.18
C MET A 57 19.58 6.90 -43.69
N LYS A 58 20.71 7.55 -44.05
CA LYS A 58 22.05 7.18 -43.55
C LYS A 58 22.35 7.67 -42.13
N ARG A 59 21.47 8.49 -41.53
CA ARG A 59 21.54 8.92 -40.11
C ARG A 59 20.65 8.13 -39.15
N LEU A 60 19.91 7.12 -39.62
CA LEU A 60 19.04 6.27 -38.78
C LEU A 60 19.53 4.81 -38.61
N ARG A 61 20.78 4.50 -38.99
CA ARG A 61 21.38 3.16 -38.83
C ARG A 61 22.65 3.13 -37.99
N SER A 62 22.74 3.98 -36.97
CA SER A 62 23.90 4.02 -36.07
C SER A 62 23.51 3.99 -34.59
N VAL A 63 22.55 3.15 -34.21
CA VAL A 63 22.33 2.74 -32.81
C VAL A 63 21.98 1.26 -32.77
N ALA A 64 23.00 0.41 -32.87
CA ALA A 64 23.03 -0.92 -32.28
C ALA A 64 24.47 -1.43 -32.33
N VAL A 65 25.08 -1.60 -31.15
CA VAL A 65 25.87 -2.76 -30.69
C VAL A 65 26.81 -2.32 -29.55
N VAL A 66 26.50 -2.91 -28.40
CA VAL A 66 27.09 -2.99 -27.06
C VAL A 66 28.63 -3.19 -27.04
N PRO A 67 29.32 -2.81 -25.93
CA PRO A 67 30.00 -3.86 -25.20
C PRO A 67 29.63 -3.90 -23.71
N ILE A 68 29.44 -5.14 -23.27
CA ILE A 68 29.30 -5.61 -21.90
C ILE A 68 30.55 -5.18 -21.13
N VAL A 69 30.37 -4.45 -20.03
CA VAL A 69 31.43 -4.25 -19.03
C VAL A 69 30.96 -4.89 -17.73
N ILE A 70 31.55 -6.05 -17.44
CA ILE A 70 31.51 -6.70 -16.13
C ILE A 70 32.42 -5.85 -15.23
N ALA A 71 31.83 -5.02 -14.39
CA ALA A 71 32.55 -4.38 -13.29
C ALA A 71 32.40 -5.24 -12.04
N SER A 72 33.48 -5.93 -11.68
CA SER A 72 33.67 -6.59 -10.40
C SER A 72 33.65 -5.54 -9.27
N VAL A 73 32.57 -5.48 -8.50
CA VAL A 73 32.54 -4.72 -7.24
C VAL A 73 33.10 -5.63 -6.15
N GLN A 74 34.26 -5.25 -5.60
CA GLN A 74 34.80 -5.88 -4.41
C GLN A 74 33.90 -5.56 -3.22
N ILE A 75 33.43 -6.61 -2.56
CA ILE A 75 32.72 -6.54 -1.28
C ILE A 75 33.77 -6.23 -0.22
N SER A 76 33.95 -4.95 0.11
CA SER A 76 34.57 -4.56 1.39
C SER A 76 33.50 -4.65 2.46
N ALA A 77 33.52 -5.77 3.19
CA ALA A 77 32.75 -5.96 4.41
C ALA A 77 33.28 -4.98 5.49
N LEU A 78 32.58 -3.87 5.68
CA LEU A 78 32.71 -3.05 6.87
C LEU A 78 31.74 -3.58 7.92
N VAL A 79 32.30 -4.33 8.87
CA VAL A 79 31.65 -4.73 10.11
C VAL A 79 31.43 -3.47 10.94
N ALA A 80 30.22 -2.93 10.91
CA ALA A 80 29.74 -1.96 11.90
C ALA A 80 29.04 -2.72 13.04
N PRO A 81 29.24 -2.33 14.31
CA PRO A 81 28.69 -3.05 15.45
C PRO A 81 27.16 -2.94 15.48
N LEU A 82 26.52 -4.08 15.77
CA LEU A 82 25.09 -4.23 16.02
C LEU A 82 24.66 -3.31 17.17
N VAL A 83 23.98 -2.23 16.83
CA VAL A 83 22.94 -1.66 17.69
C VAL A 83 21.65 -1.91 16.92
N ASP A 84 20.86 -2.88 17.36
CA ASP A 84 19.51 -3.16 16.83
C ASP A 84 18.61 -1.95 17.13
N TYR A 85 18.69 -0.93 16.28
CA TYR A 85 17.65 0.08 16.18
C TYR A 85 16.52 -0.56 15.39
N VAL A 86 15.35 -0.71 16.01
CA VAL A 86 14.12 -1.08 15.30
C VAL A 86 13.71 0.14 14.46
N ALA A 87 14.42 0.38 13.37
CA ALA A 87 14.00 1.29 12.33
C ALA A 87 12.89 0.58 11.56
N SER A 88 11.66 1.08 11.69
CA SER A 88 10.58 0.66 10.80
C SER A 88 10.97 1.10 9.39
N PRO A 89 11.11 0.16 8.42
CA PRO A 89 11.60 0.51 7.10
C PRO A 89 10.65 1.49 6.40
N GLY A 90 11.18 2.44 5.65
CA GLY A 90 10.36 3.34 4.83
C GLY A 90 9.51 2.54 3.83
N ALA A 91 8.46 3.14 3.23
CA ALA A 91 7.55 2.41 2.33
C ALA A 91 8.27 1.57 1.25
N ALA A 92 9.36 2.09 0.69
CA ALA A 92 10.21 1.39 -0.30
C ALA A 92 11.05 0.24 0.30
N GLU A 93 11.46 0.33 1.56
CA GLU A 93 12.20 -0.73 2.26
C GLU A 93 11.26 -1.78 2.87
N ALA A 94 10.08 -1.39 3.35
CA ALA A 94 9.07 -2.29 3.91
C ALA A 94 8.53 -3.26 2.85
N VAL A 95 8.55 -2.81 1.60
CA VAL A 95 8.37 -3.62 0.40
C VAL A 95 9.37 -4.77 0.32
N LEU A 96 10.49 -4.82 1.06
CA LEU A 96 11.49 -5.89 0.92
C LEU A 96 11.34 -7.05 1.94
N TYR A 97 10.51 -6.93 2.99
CA TYR A 97 10.58 -7.79 4.19
C TYR A 97 9.36 -8.69 4.47
N SER A 98 8.47 -8.97 3.51
CA SER A 98 7.29 -9.82 3.76
C SER A 98 7.04 -10.89 2.69
N PRO A 99 6.77 -12.15 3.09
CA PRO A 99 6.44 -13.25 2.18
C PRO A 99 4.96 -13.26 1.73
N ASP A 100 4.05 -12.56 2.43
CA ASP A 100 2.63 -12.44 2.06
C ASP A 100 2.33 -11.04 1.52
N THR A 101 1.80 -10.97 0.30
CA THR A 101 1.48 -9.72 -0.41
C THR A 101 0.04 -9.26 -0.22
N LYS A 102 -0.84 -10.11 0.33
CA LYS A 102 -2.25 -9.78 0.55
C LYS A 102 -2.40 -8.76 1.66
N VAL A 103 -1.62 -8.89 2.74
CA VAL A 103 -1.67 -8.01 3.90
C VAL A 103 -0.71 -6.81 3.71
N PRO A 104 -1.20 -5.56 3.67
CA PRO A 104 -0.34 -4.38 3.67
C PRO A 104 0.55 -4.35 4.93
N ARG A 105 1.78 -3.84 4.79
CA ARG A 105 2.77 -3.77 5.88
C ARG A 105 3.13 -2.35 6.30
N THR A 106 2.70 -1.36 5.54
CA THR A 106 2.82 0.05 5.89
C THR A 106 1.47 0.74 5.77
N GLY A 107 1.31 1.83 6.52
CA GLY A 107 0.08 2.62 6.50
C GLY A 107 -0.23 3.15 5.10
N GLU A 108 0.78 3.57 4.34
CA GLU A 108 0.59 4.09 2.98
C GLU A 108 0.01 3.04 2.03
N VAL A 109 0.50 1.80 2.11
CA VAL A 109 -0.04 0.70 1.29
C VAL A 109 -1.44 0.31 1.74
N ALA A 110 -1.70 0.26 3.05
CA ALA A 110 -3.03 -0.04 3.58
C ALA A 110 -4.05 1.02 3.14
N LEU A 111 -3.70 2.31 3.29
CA LEU A 111 -4.50 3.42 2.82
C LEU A 111 -4.71 3.33 1.30
N ARG A 112 -3.67 3.13 0.49
CA ARG A 112 -3.85 3.02 -0.96
C ARG A 112 -4.81 1.88 -1.33
N LYS A 113 -4.67 0.70 -0.73
CA LYS A 113 -5.55 -0.44 -0.98
C LYS A 113 -7.01 -0.21 -0.56
N ALA A 114 -7.24 0.64 0.44
CA ALA A 114 -8.55 0.97 0.99
C ALA A 114 -9.34 1.99 0.15
N ILE A 115 -8.74 2.63 -0.86
CA ILE A 115 -9.47 3.60 -1.69
C ILE A 115 -10.53 2.85 -2.53
N PRO A 116 -11.80 3.26 -2.51
CA PRO A 116 -12.81 2.69 -3.40
C PRO A 116 -12.57 3.19 -4.82
N ALA A 117 -11.79 2.43 -5.59
CA ALA A 117 -11.39 2.76 -6.96
C ALA A 117 -12.16 1.94 -8.00
N ASN A 118 -12.21 2.44 -9.23
CA ASN A 118 -12.79 1.68 -10.34
C ASN A 118 -11.91 0.47 -10.72
N ALA A 119 -12.47 -0.50 -11.45
CA ALA A 119 -11.77 -1.74 -11.81
C ALA A 119 -10.48 -1.50 -12.62
N ASN A 120 -10.45 -0.48 -13.48
CA ASN A 120 -9.29 -0.15 -14.30
C ASN A 120 -8.13 0.38 -13.44
N MET A 121 -8.42 1.31 -12.52
CA MET A 121 -7.45 1.84 -11.57
C MET A 121 -6.94 0.74 -10.65
N LYS A 122 -7.84 -0.12 -10.15
CA LYS A 122 -7.43 -1.26 -9.33
C LYS A 122 -6.49 -2.21 -10.07
N ALA A 123 -6.76 -2.48 -11.36
CA ALA A 123 -5.89 -3.30 -12.19
C ALA A 123 -4.51 -2.67 -12.42
N ILE A 124 -4.42 -1.34 -12.56
CA ILE A 124 -3.15 -0.60 -12.62
C ILE A 124 -2.42 -0.74 -11.29
N GLN A 125 -3.10 -0.46 -10.17
CA GLN A 125 -2.55 -0.58 -8.82
C GLN A 125 -1.96 -1.97 -8.58
N ASP A 126 -2.76 -3.03 -8.76
CA ASP A 126 -2.36 -4.41 -8.50
C ASP A 126 -1.16 -4.82 -9.37
N THR A 127 -1.18 -4.45 -10.66
CA THR A 127 -0.07 -4.74 -11.59
C THR A 127 1.24 -4.04 -11.18
N LEU A 128 1.17 -2.82 -10.65
CA LEU A 128 2.33 -2.10 -10.15
C LEU A 128 2.79 -2.63 -8.78
N GLU A 129 1.87 -3.01 -7.89
CA GLU A 129 2.22 -3.60 -6.59
C GLU A 129 2.90 -4.96 -6.72
N ASP A 130 2.56 -5.73 -7.76
CA ASP A 130 3.27 -6.97 -8.12
C ASP A 130 4.76 -6.72 -8.41
N ILE A 131 5.13 -5.56 -8.96
CA ILE A 131 6.54 -5.19 -9.15
C ILE A 131 7.25 -5.11 -7.80
N SER A 132 6.59 -4.54 -6.79
CA SER A 132 7.13 -4.45 -5.43
C SER A 132 7.41 -5.85 -4.86
N TYR A 133 6.58 -6.85 -5.18
CA TYR A 133 6.83 -8.24 -4.83
C TYR A 133 8.03 -8.83 -5.59
N LEU A 134 8.11 -8.61 -6.89
CA LEU A 134 9.21 -9.11 -7.72
C LEU A 134 10.57 -8.53 -7.29
N LEU A 135 10.57 -7.29 -6.79
CA LEU A 135 11.74 -6.64 -6.20
C LEU A 135 12.21 -7.30 -4.90
N ARG A 136 11.39 -8.11 -4.22
CA ARG A 136 11.79 -8.86 -3.00
C ARG A 136 12.71 -10.05 -3.30
N ILE A 137 12.61 -10.62 -4.49
CA ILE A 137 13.27 -11.90 -4.82
C ILE A 137 14.80 -11.73 -4.77
N PRO A 138 15.54 -12.44 -3.89
CA PRO A 138 16.95 -12.14 -3.61
C PRO A 138 17.92 -12.63 -4.68
N GLN A 139 17.58 -13.65 -5.47
CA GLN A 139 18.54 -14.31 -6.38
C GLN A 139 18.77 -13.53 -7.68
N ARG A 140 17.80 -13.55 -8.59
CA ARG A 140 17.85 -12.84 -9.88
C ARG A 140 16.58 -12.04 -10.04
N LYS A 141 16.72 -10.72 -10.10
CA LYS A 141 15.59 -9.82 -10.32
C LYS A 141 14.96 -10.11 -11.69
N PRO A 142 13.65 -10.41 -11.75
CA PRO A 142 12.98 -10.72 -13.00
C PRO A 142 12.59 -9.42 -13.74
N TYR A 143 13.58 -8.65 -14.19
CA TYR A 143 13.37 -7.35 -14.85
C TYR A 143 12.44 -7.44 -16.07
N GLY A 144 12.49 -8.53 -16.84
CA GLY A 144 11.57 -8.73 -17.96
C GLY A 144 10.09 -8.85 -17.56
N THR A 145 9.81 -9.50 -16.42
CA THR A 145 8.44 -9.58 -15.88
C THR A 145 7.99 -8.21 -15.35
N MET A 146 8.87 -7.50 -14.64
CA MET A 146 8.59 -6.16 -14.14
C MET A 146 8.31 -5.17 -15.28
N GLU A 147 9.10 -5.22 -16.35
CA GLU A 147 8.86 -4.44 -17.57
C GLU A 147 7.51 -4.77 -18.22
N GLY A 148 7.14 -6.05 -18.25
CA GLY A 148 5.82 -6.49 -18.70
C GLY A 148 4.67 -5.90 -17.87
N ASN A 149 4.83 -5.84 -16.55
CA ASN A 149 3.86 -5.22 -15.65
C ASN A 149 3.73 -3.72 -15.90
N VAL A 150 4.85 -2.99 -16.03
CA VAL A 150 4.84 -1.56 -16.37
C VAL A 150 4.12 -1.32 -17.70
N LYS A 151 4.43 -2.11 -18.74
CA LYS A 151 3.76 -2.01 -20.04
C LYS A 151 2.26 -2.27 -19.95
N LYS A 152 1.84 -3.25 -19.15
CA LYS A 152 0.42 -3.56 -18.93
C LYS A 152 -0.29 -2.41 -18.22
N ALA A 153 0.29 -1.87 -17.14
CA ALA A 153 -0.27 -0.74 -16.41
C ALA A 153 -0.36 0.51 -17.30
N LEU A 154 0.71 0.82 -18.05
CA LEU A 154 0.74 1.93 -19.00
C LEU A 154 -0.31 1.77 -20.11
N LYS A 155 -0.46 0.55 -20.65
CA LYS A 155 -1.47 0.26 -21.66
C LYS A 155 -2.88 0.54 -21.13
N ILE A 156 -3.22 0.07 -19.93
CA ILE A 156 -4.53 0.35 -19.32
C ILE A 156 -4.69 1.87 -19.11
N ALA A 157 -3.67 2.55 -18.59
CA ALA A 157 -3.74 3.99 -18.35
C ALA A 157 -3.98 4.79 -19.64
N VAL A 158 -3.40 4.37 -20.77
CA VAL A 158 -3.56 5.04 -22.07
C VAL A 158 -4.89 4.67 -22.74
N ASP A 159 -5.18 3.38 -22.88
CA ASP A 159 -6.33 2.86 -23.61
C ASP A 159 -7.66 3.22 -22.90
N GLU A 160 -7.68 3.15 -21.57
CA GLU A 160 -8.88 3.33 -20.75
C GLU A 160 -9.01 4.75 -20.17
N LYS A 161 -8.26 5.73 -20.69
CA LYS A 161 -8.26 7.13 -20.19
C LYS A 161 -9.67 7.69 -20.00
N ASN A 162 -10.54 7.53 -21.00
CA ASN A 162 -11.89 8.07 -20.95
C ASN A 162 -12.73 7.41 -19.85
N SER A 163 -12.58 6.09 -19.65
CA SER A 163 -13.25 5.34 -18.58
C SER A 163 -12.77 5.79 -17.20
N ILE A 164 -11.45 5.98 -17.04
CA ILE A 164 -10.84 6.49 -15.81
C ILE A 164 -11.35 7.88 -15.45
N LEU A 165 -11.41 8.80 -16.42
CA LEU A 165 -11.84 10.18 -16.18
C LEU A 165 -13.38 10.34 -16.09
N ALA A 166 -14.16 9.36 -16.55
CA ALA A 166 -15.62 9.39 -16.50
C ALA A 166 -16.16 9.33 -15.05
N SER A 167 -15.48 8.59 -14.17
CA SER A 167 -15.85 8.44 -12.75
C SER A 167 -15.55 9.68 -11.90
N ILE A 168 -14.86 10.69 -12.45
CA ILE A 168 -14.39 11.86 -11.71
C ILE A 168 -15.39 13.02 -11.84
N PRO A 169 -15.76 13.70 -10.73
CA PRO A 169 -16.60 14.89 -10.77
C PRO A 169 -16.07 15.97 -11.72
N ALA A 170 -16.96 16.68 -12.40
CA ALA A 170 -16.59 17.65 -13.45
C ALA A 170 -15.58 18.71 -12.97
N GLU A 171 -15.72 19.17 -11.73
CA GLU A 171 -14.85 20.16 -11.07
C GLU A 171 -13.41 19.66 -10.90
N LEU A 172 -13.20 18.35 -10.80
CA LEU A 172 -11.89 17.73 -10.55
C LEU A 172 -11.24 17.18 -11.82
N LYS A 173 -11.93 17.20 -12.98
CA LYS A 173 -11.45 16.58 -14.23
C LYS A 173 -10.18 17.21 -14.78
N GLU A 174 -10.00 18.52 -14.62
CA GLU A 174 -8.79 19.20 -15.07
C GLU A 174 -7.57 18.72 -14.26
N ARG A 175 -7.67 18.76 -12.93
CA ARG A 175 -6.64 18.21 -12.03
C ARG A 175 -6.37 16.74 -12.32
N ALA A 176 -7.41 15.93 -12.48
CA ALA A 176 -7.26 14.51 -12.80
C ALA A 176 -6.54 14.26 -14.12
N SER A 177 -6.77 15.11 -15.13
CA SER A 177 -6.08 15.02 -16.42
C SER A 177 -4.59 15.33 -16.30
N LEU A 178 -4.21 16.27 -15.42
CA LEU A 178 -2.80 16.57 -15.11
C LEU A 178 -2.12 15.41 -14.38
N VAL A 179 -2.78 14.86 -13.36
CA VAL A 179 -2.28 13.69 -12.60
C VAL A 179 -2.14 12.47 -13.53
N HIS A 180 -3.12 12.25 -14.41
CA HIS A 180 -3.09 11.19 -15.42
C HIS A 180 -1.94 11.37 -16.42
N ALA A 181 -1.65 12.60 -16.85
CA ALA A 181 -0.49 12.88 -17.70
C ALA A 181 0.82 12.56 -16.98
N SER A 182 0.95 12.93 -15.71
CA SER A 182 2.12 12.59 -14.88
C SER A 182 2.30 11.08 -14.70
N LEU A 183 1.21 10.31 -14.67
CA LEU A 183 1.26 8.85 -14.61
C LEU A 183 1.83 8.24 -15.91
N ILE A 184 1.55 8.86 -17.06
CA ILE A 184 1.98 8.37 -18.39
C ILE A 184 3.42 8.77 -18.70
N GLU A 185 3.85 10.00 -18.36
CA GLU A 185 5.20 10.49 -18.69
C GLU A 185 6.31 9.62 -18.09
N GLY A 186 6.03 8.92 -16.98
CA GLY A 186 6.97 8.01 -16.34
C GLY A 186 8.15 8.72 -15.68
N LYS A 187 8.89 8.00 -14.83
CA LYS A 187 10.10 8.49 -14.17
C LYS A 187 11.34 7.86 -14.82
N GLU A 188 12.47 8.54 -14.69
CA GLU A 188 13.76 8.17 -15.29
C GLU A 188 14.15 6.70 -15.04
N GLN A 189 14.67 6.03 -16.08
CA GLN A 189 14.95 4.60 -16.09
C GLN A 189 16.29 4.28 -15.44
N ASP A 190 16.36 4.47 -14.12
CA ASP A 190 17.51 4.12 -13.29
C ASP A 190 17.22 2.82 -12.51
N ALA A 191 18.03 1.80 -12.73
CA ALA A 191 17.88 0.48 -12.12
C ALA A 191 18.01 0.53 -10.59
N ASP A 192 18.80 1.45 -10.06
CA ASP A 192 19.03 1.58 -8.62
C ASP A 192 17.89 2.35 -7.91
N LYS A 193 17.07 3.07 -8.67
CA LYS A 193 15.93 3.87 -8.16
C LYS A 193 14.56 3.27 -8.45
N VAL A 194 14.50 2.02 -8.95
CA VAL A 194 13.23 1.38 -9.33
C VAL A 194 12.22 1.36 -8.18
N SER A 195 12.64 1.06 -6.95
CA SER A 195 11.75 1.03 -5.78
C SER A 195 11.18 2.41 -5.44
N VAL A 196 12.00 3.46 -5.52
CA VAL A 196 11.61 4.85 -5.26
C VAL A 196 10.65 5.36 -6.35
N ASN A 197 10.97 5.10 -7.61
CA ASN A 197 10.12 5.47 -8.74
C ASN A 197 8.78 4.74 -8.69
N LEU A 198 8.77 3.45 -8.32
CA LEU A 198 7.56 2.67 -8.14
C LEU A 198 6.68 3.25 -7.03
N ALA A 199 7.26 3.58 -5.87
CA ALA A 199 6.53 4.21 -4.77
C ALA A 199 5.89 5.53 -5.22
N SER A 200 6.65 6.43 -5.85
CA SER A 200 6.14 7.70 -6.39
C SER A 200 5.04 7.52 -7.44
N THR A 201 5.14 6.48 -8.28
CA THR A 201 4.11 6.17 -9.29
C THR A 201 2.83 5.69 -8.62
N LEU A 202 2.95 4.82 -7.62
CA LEU A 202 1.81 4.33 -6.84
C LEU A 202 1.14 5.44 -6.02
N ASP A 203 1.90 6.45 -5.58
CA ASP A 203 1.33 7.64 -4.93
C ASP A 203 0.51 8.47 -5.93
N THR A 204 0.97 8.58 -7.18
CA THR A 204 0.23 9.25 -8.27
C THR A 204 -1.06 8.49 -8.61
N VAL A 205 -0.99 7.14 -8.62
CA VAL A 205 -2.18 6.28 -8.77
C VAL A 205 -3.17 6.52 -7.63
N ALA A 206 -2.69 6.55 -6.38
CA ALA A 206 -3.52 6.81 -5.21
C ALA A 206 -4.19 8.20 -5.27
N GLU A 207 -3.47 9.24 -5.73
CA GLU A 207 -4.05 10.57 -5.93
C GLU A 207 -5.21 10.53 -6.94
N LEU A 208 -5.01 9.84 -8.07
CA LEU A 208 -6.05 9.72 -9.09
C LEU A 208 -7.27 8.92 -8.60
N GLU A 209 -7.05 7.86 -7.82
CA GLU A 209 -8.11 7.07 -7.18
C GLU A 209 -8.91 7.90 -6.17
N LEU A 210 -8.24 8.74 -5.37
CA LEU A 210 -8.92 9.66 -4.45
C LEU A 210 -9.80 10.67 -5.18
N LEU A 211 -9.39 11.13 -6.37
CA LEU A 211 -10.22 12.01 -7.21
C LEU A 211 -11.45 11.31 -7.78
N GLN A 212 -11.41 9.97 -7.95
CA GLN A 212 -12.57 9.16 -8.33
C GLN A 212 -13.54 8.89 -7.18
N ALA A 213 -13.08 9.05 -5.94
CA ALA A 213 -13.84 8.73 -4.73
C ALA A 213 -14.20 9.99 -3.92
N PRO A 214 -15.09 10.87 -4.41
CA PRO A 214 -15.44 12.10 -3.69
C PRO A 214 -16.18 11.88 -2.36
N GLY A 215 -16.70 10.68 -2.10
CA GLY A 215 -17.42 10.32 -0.89
C GLY A 215 -17.48 8.80 -0.68
N LEU A 216 -18.39 8.34 0.19
CA LEU A 216 -18.55 6.91 0.47
C LEU A 216 -19.08 6.14 -0.74
N SER A 217 -18.59 4.92 -0.94
CA SER A 217 -19.03 4.00 -2.00
C SER A 217 -20.29 3.20 -1.64
N PHE A 218 -20.80 3.36 -0.43
CA PHE A 218 -21.97 2.67 0.10
C PHE A 218 -22.89 3.64 0.86
N LEU A 219 -24.11 3.19 1.13
CA LEU A 219 -25.08 3.94 1.92
C LEU A 219 -25.01 3.49 3.37
N LEU A 220 -24.86 4.45 4.28
CA LEU A 220 -24.90 4.19 5.71
C LEU A 220 -26.34 3.84 6.15
N PRO A 221 -26.52 2.85 7.06
CA PRO A 221 -27.81 2.61 7.69
C PRO A 221 -28.37 3.89 8.32
N GLU A 222 -29.65 4.17 8.12
CA GLU A 222 -30.28 5.44 8.53
C GLU A 222 -30.10 5.73 10.02
N GLN A 223 -30.20 4.68 10.84
CA GLN A 223 -29.98 4.75 12.29
C GLN A 223 -28.62 5.37 12.65
N TYR A 224 -27.57 5.07 11.87
CA TYR A 224 -26.23 5.59 12.13
C TYR A 224 -26.00 6.95 11.49
N ALA A 225 -26.52 7.14 10.27
CA ALA A 225 -26.34 8.37 9.51
C ALA A 225 -26.93 9.62 10.19
N GLN A 226 -27.94 9.45 11.04
CA GLN A 226 -28.58 10.55 11.78
C GLN A 226 -28.00 10.77 13.17
N GLN A 227 -27.50 9.72 13.82
CA GLN A 227 -27.09 9.75 15.23
C GLN A 227 -25.61 10.11 15.43
N TYR A 228 -24.75 9.78 14.45
CA TYR A 228 -23.30 9.85 14.64
C TYR A 228 -22.63 10.82 13.66
N PRO A 229 -21.55 11.51 14.10
CA PRO A 229 -20.66 12.20 13.18
C PRO A 229 -19.98 11.18 12.26
N ARG A 230 -19.82 11.54 10.99
CA ARG A 230 -19.18 10.67 9.99
C ARG A 230 -18.18 11.42 9.13
N LEU A 231 -17.11 10.75 8.73
CA LEU A 231 -16.15 11.28 7.77
C LEU A 231 -16.40 10.64 6.40
N SER A 232 -16.81 11.44 5.42
CA SER A 232 -17.12 10.96 4.06
C SER A 232 -15.89 11.04 3.15
N GLY A 233 -14.84 10.30 3.50
CA GLY A 233 -13.56 10.27 2.78
C GLY A 233 -12.38 10.28 3.74
N ARG A 234 -11.26 10.90 3.35
CA ARG A 234 -10.06 11.00 4.20
C ARG A 234 -9.88 12.34 4.87
N GLY A 235 -9.25 12.29 6.04
CA GLY A 235 -8.71 13.45 6.73
C GLY A 235 -7.28 13.21 7.22
N THR A 236 -6.57 14.30 7.49
CA THR A 236 -5.19 14.25 8.00
C THR A 236 -5.14 14.97 9.34
N VAL A 237 -4.67 14.30 10.38
CA VAL A 237 -4.54 14.88 11.74
C VAL A 237 -3.06 14.97 12.10
N ALA A 238 -2.63 16.13 12.55
CA ALA A 238 -1.31 16.31 13.18
C ALA A 238 -1.43 16.35 14.69
N PHE A 239 -0.64 15.50 15.34
CA PHE A 239 -0.44 15.50 16.77
C PHE A 239 0.91 16.13 17.10
N THR A 240 0.92 17.07 18.04
CA THR A 240 2.14 17.53 18.70
C THR A 240 2.18 16.89 20.08
N ILE A 241 3.18 16.04 20.31
CA ILE A 241 3.38 15.31 21.56
C ILE A 241 4.54 15.97 22.31
N GLU A 242 4.39 16.11 23.62
CA GLU A 242 5.39 16.66 24.54
C GLU A 242 5.85 15.58 25.53
N LYS A 243 7.15 15.57 25.84
CA LYS A 243 7.74 14.67 26.82
C LYS A 243 7.30 14.99 28.23
N GLY A 244 6.73 14.01 28.92
CA GLY A 244 6.30 14.15 30.32
C GLY A 244 7.45 14.08 31.32
N ASP A 245 8.54 13.38 30.96
CA ASP A 245 9.73 13.19 31.79
C ASP A 245 10.81 14.28 31.61
N GLY A 246 10.55 15.29 30.77
CA GLY A 246 11.50 16.33 30.43
C GLY A 246 12.64 15.87 29.50
N SER A 247 12.58 14.64 28.98
CA SER A 247 13.50 14.17 27.94
C SER A 247 13.21 14.83 26.58
N THR A 248 13.97 14.44 25.56
CA THR A 248 13.81 14.94 24.20
C THR A 248 13.56 13.80 23.22
N PHE A 249 12.71 14.03 22.25
CA PHE A 249 12.61 13.20 21.06
C PHE A 249 13.86 13.38 20.20
N SER A 250 14.31 12.30 19.57
CA SER A 250 15.41 12.28 18.59
C SER A 250 14.87 11.77 17.25
N PRO A 251 14.18 12.61 16.46
CA PRO A 251 13.73 12.24 15.12
C PRO A 251 14.91 11.93 14.20
N VAL A 252 14.70 11.04 13.23
CA VAL A 252 15.70 10.73 12.21
C VAL A 252 15.95 11.99 11.36
N GLY A 253 17.18 12.52 11.43
CA GLY A 253 17.58 13.70 10.65
C GLY A 253 17.01 15.03 11.15
N GLY A 254 16.47 15.08 12.37
CA GLY A 254 15.94 16.31 12.98
C GLY A 254 16.63 16.72 14.29
N GLU A 255 16.27 17.90 14.79
CA GLU A 255 16.77 18.43 16.06
C GLU A 255 16.13 17.73 17.25
N GLN A 256 16.92 17.53 18.32
CA GLN A 256 16.39 17.05 19.59
C GLN A 256 15.51 18.12 20.24
N LYS A 257 14.23 17.78 20.45
CA LYS A 257 13.24 18.69 21.03
C LYS A 257 12.39 17.93 22.06
N ASN A 258 11.91 18.64 23.08
CA ASN A 258 10.95 18.09 24.04
C ASN A 258 9.56 17.84 23.40
N THR A 259 9.35 18.31 22.18
CA THR A 259 8.12 18.11 21.41
C THR A 259 8.43 17.46 20.06
N ALA A 260 7.53 16.59 19.61
CA ALA A 260 7.58 15.96 18.31
C ALA A 260 6.22 16.00 17.64
N THR A 261 6.20 16.02 16.31
CA THR A 261 4.96 16.00 15.53
C THR A 261 4.83 14.68 14.79
N ILE A 262 3.67 14.04 14.93
CA ILE A 262 3.28 12.88 14.12
C ILE A 262 2.06 13.25 13.29
N GLN A 263 1.99 12.75 12.06
CA GLN A 263 0.82 12.91 11.20
C GLN A 263 0.19 11.56 10.94
N VAL A 264 -1.14 11.54 11.06
CA VAL A 264 -1.97 10.37 10.81
C VAL A 264 -2.98 10.70 9.73
N VAL A 265 -3.24 9.74 8.87
CA VAL A 265 -4.35 9.80 7.92
C VAL A 265 -5.47 8.93 8.46
N ILE A 266 -6.65 9.53 8.63
CA ILE A 266 -7.88 8.84 9.03
C ILE A 266 -8.71 8.53 7.78
N ASP A 267 -9.23 7.31 7.70
CA ASP A 267 -9.91 6.74 6.55
C ASP A 267 -11.39 6.50 6.84
N GLY A 268 -12.21 7.46 6.44
CA GLY A 268 -13.66 7.35 6.49
C GLY A 268 -14.28 6.53 5.37
N TYR A 269 -13.51 6.13 4.33
CA TYR A 269 -14.04 5.22 3.32
C TYR A 269 -14.34 3.84 3.91
N SER A 270 -13.46 3.34 4.79
CA SER A 270 -13.64 2.02 5.42
C SER A 270 -14.30 2.11 6.80
N ALA A 271 -14.03 3.18 7.55
CA ALA A 271 -14.53 3.38 8.91
C ALA A 271 -15.15 4.80 9.10
N PRO A 272 -16.25 5.13 8.39
CA PRO A 272 -16.83 6.47 8.39
C PRO A 272 -17.27 6.98 9.76
N LEU A 273 -17.90 6.13 10.59
CA LEU A 273 -18.42 6.57 11.89
C LEU A 273 -17.28 6.75 12.89
N THR A 274 -16.34 5.82 12.89
CA THR A 274 -15.18 5.84 13.80
C THR A 274 -14.28 7.03 13.50
N ALA A 275 -13.93 7.22 12.22
CA ALA A 275 -13.13 8.37 11.78
C ALA A 275 -13.88 9.70 11.98
N GLY A 276 -15.21 9.71 11.81
CA GLY A 276 -16.04 10.90 12.03
C GLY A 276 -16.07 11.35 13.49
N ASN A 277 -16.29 10.41 14.42
CA ASN A 277 -16.25 10.70 15.86
C ASN A 277 -14.87 11.24 16.27
N PHE A 278 -13.81 10.57 15.84
CA PHE A 278 -12.44 11.01 16.12
C PHE A 278 -12.13 12.39 15.55
N ALA A 279 -12.50 12.66 14.29
CA ALA A 279 -12.28 13.97 13.66
C ALA A 279 -13.03 15.09 14.41
N LYS A 280 -14.27 14.82 14.83
CA LYS A 280 -15.04 15.77 15.66
C LYS A 280 -14.32 16.07 16.97
N LEU A 281 -13.85 15.05 17.69
CA LEU A 281 -13.13 15.23 18.96
C LEU A 281 -11.81 15.99 18.79
N VAL A 282 -11.09 15.76 17.69
CA VAL A 282 -9.90 16.55 17.33
C VAL A 282 -10.28 18.02 17.09
N MET A 283 -11.36 18.29 16.36
CA MET A 283 -11.82 19.66 16.10
C MET A 283 -12.26 20.40 17.37
N ASP A 284 -12.91 19.68 18.29
CA ASP A 284 -13.33 20.22 19.59
C ASP A 284 -12.15 20.40 20.56
N GLY A 285 -10.95 19.96 20.17
CA GLY A 285 -9.75 20.04 21.01
C GLY A 285 -9.76 19.06 22.19
N ALA A 286 -10.62 18.04 22.15
CA ALA A 286 -10.83 17.09 23.25
C ALA A 286 -9.56 16.31 23.61
N TYR A 287 -8.64 16.12 22.67
CA TYR A 287 -7.37 15.42 22.90
C TYR A 287 -6.23 16.32 23.40
N ASN A 288 -6.45 17.63 23.50
CA ASN A 288 -5.40 18.55 23.95
C ASN A 288 -5.21 18.43 25.46
N GLY A 289 -3.98 18.16 25.89
CA GLY A 289 -3.62 17.91 27.30
C GLY A 289 -3.78 16.44 27.72
N THR A 290 -4.25 15.55 26.84
CA THR A 290 -4.42 14.14 27.15
C THR A 290 -3.07 13.44 27.32
N LYS A 291 -2.92 12.68 28.40
CA LYS A 291 -1.72 11.86 28.65
C LYS A 291 -1.76 10.59 27.82
N LEU A 292 -0.58 10.08 27.50
CA LEU A 292 -0.38 8.82 26.81
C LEU A 292 0.11 7.76 27.80
N ASN A 293 -0.38 6.54 27.64
CA ASN A 293 0.10 5.37 28.36
C ASN A 293 0.63 4.34 27.37
N CYS A 294 1.87 3.87 27.58
CA CYS A 294 2.48 2.86 26.75
C CYS A 294 2.30 1.48 27.39
N ILE A 295 1.77 0.55 26.61
CA ILE A 295 1.80 -0.89 26.87
C ILE A 295 2.68 -1.56 25.81
N ASN A 296 2.98 -2.85 25.98
CA ASN A 296 3.96 -3.57 25.15
C ASN A 296 3.81 -3.34 23.64
N GLN A 297 2.58 -3.30 23.12
CA GLN A 297 2.30 -3.17 21.68
C GLN A 297 1.41 -1.99 21.33
N ALA A 298 1.20 -1.04 22.24
CA ALA A 298 0.35 0.11 21.94
C ALA A 298 0.68 1.35 22.77
N VAL A 299 0.43 2.51 22.18
CA VAL A 299 0.39 3.81 22.87
C VAL A 299 -1.07 4.23 22.94
N ILE A 300 -1.63 4.28 24.14
CA ILE A 300 -3.06 4.48 24.39
C ILE A 300 -3.27 5.90 24.91
N SER A 301 -4.30 6.59 24.41
CA SER A 301 -4.76 7.84 25.00
C SER A 301 -5.46 7.59 26.34
N ASP A 302 -5.03 8.28 27.39
CA ASP A 302 -5.64 8.15 28.72
C ASP A 302 -7.05 8.76 28.77
N ASN A 303 -7.83 8.34 29.78
CA ASN A 303 -9.22 8.72 30.04
C ASN A 303 -9.39 10.16 30.56
N GLY A 304 -8.43 11.05 30.30
CA GLY A 304 -8.35 12.40 30.88
C GLY A 304 -9.32 13.43 30.27
N VAL A 305 -10.12 13.02 29.30
CA VAL A 305 -11.16 13.86 28.67
C VAL A 305 -12.46 13.68 29.44
N ASP A 306 -13.28 14.74 29.55
CA ASP A 306 -14.66 14.62 30.03
C ASP A 306 -15.35 13.48 29.28
N LYS A 307 -15.63 12.37 30.00
CA LYS A 307 -16.06 11.08 29.44
C LYS A 307 -17.32 11.18 28.58
N ASN A 308 -18.01 12.31 28.63
CA ASN A 308 -19.26 12.61 27.95
C ASN A 308 -19.12 13.35 26.61
N THR A 309 -17.90 13.64 26.14
CA THR A 309 -17.70 14.47 24.92
C THR A 309 -17.78 13.69 23.60
N GLY A 310 -17.57 12.37 23.62
CA GLY A 310 -17.53 11.51 22.44
C GLY A 310 -18.73 10.60 22.29
N TYR A 311 -18.96 10.09 21.08
CA TYR A 311 -20.03 9.14 20.79
C TYR A 311 -19.52 7.72 20.96
N SER A 312 -20.24 6.85 21.68
CA SER A 312 -19.96 5.41 21.64
C SER A 312 -20.47 4.86 20.30
N VAL A 313 -19.55 4.79 19.33
CA VAL A 313 -19.80 4.35 17.96
C VAL A 313 -19.84 2.82 17.92
N PRO A 314 -20.74 2.17 17.14
CA PRO A 314 -20.67 0.73 16.93
C PRO A 314 -19.32 0.30 16.36
N LEU A 315 -18.82 -0.88 16.76
CA LEU A 315 -17.64 -1.49 16.18
C LEU A 315 -17.82 -1.56 14.66
N GLU A 316 -16.93 -0.92 13.92
CA GLU A 316 -16.96 -0.78 12.47
C GLU A 316 -15.72 -1.45 11.87
N ILE A 317 -15.93 -2.49 11.05
CA ILE A 317 -14.85 -3.25 10.39
C ILE A 317 -15.30 -3.56 8.96
N MET A 318 -14.53 -3.12 7.97
CA MET A 318 -14.79 -3.44 6.55
C MET A 318 -14.00 -4.67 6.13
N PRO A 319 -14.63 -5.81 5.81
CA PRO A 319 -13.92 -6.99 5.31
C PRO A 319 -13.43 -6.76 3.87
N SER A 320 -12.26 -7.30 3.55
CA SER A 320 -11.69 -7.24 2.21
C SER A 320 -12.58 -7.96 1.19
N GLY A 321 -12.90 -7.28 0.10
CA GLY A 321 -13.79 -7.78 -0.95
C GLY A 321 -15.28 -7.51 -0.72
N GLN A 322 -15.67 -6.94 0.41
CA GLN A 322 -17.04 -6.47 0.66
C GLN A 322 -17.20 -4.99 0.27
N PHE A 323 -18.45 -4.57 0.05
CA PHE A 323 -18.78 -3.21 -0.37
C PHE A 323 -19.11 -2.27 0.80
N GLU A 324 -19.47 -2.80 1.96
CA GLU A 324 -19.89 -2.06 3.14
C GLU A 324 -19.25 -2.63 4.42
N PRO A 325 -19.05 -1.81 5.46
CA PRO A 325 -18.54 -2.25 6.75
C PRO A 325 -19.57 -3.06 7.52
N LEU A 326 -19.07 -4.03 8.29
CA LEU A 326 -19.84 -4.71 9.31
C LEU A 326 -19.89 -3.85 10.58
N TYR A 327 -21.05 -3.86 11.23
CA TYR A 327 -21.30 -3.12 12.46
C TYR A 327 -21.52 -4.09 13.62
N LYS A 328 -20.97 -3.76 14.80
CA LYS A 328 -21.10 -4.52 16.06
C LYS A 328 -20.62 -5.97 15.98
N THR A 329 -19.86 -6.30 14.93
CA THR A 329 -19.45 -7.67 14.62
C THR A 329 -17.96 -7.68 14.39
N THR A 330 -17.26 -8.58 15.08
CA THR A 330 -15.83 -8.81 14.87
C THR A 330 -15.60 -9.68 13.64
N LEU A 331 -14.38 -9.63 13.11
CA LEU A 331 -13.98 -10.45 11.97
C LEU A 331 -13.16 -11.65 12.44
N SER A 332 -13.45 -12.83 11.89
CA SER A 332 -12.69 -14.04 12.20
C SER A 332 -11.56 -14.24 11.20
N VAL A 333 -10.35 -13.84 11.61
CA VAL A 333 -9.15 -14.01 10.78
C VAL A 333 -8.79 -15.49 10.55
N GLN A 334 -9.23 -16.38 11.45
CA GLN A 334 -9.03 -17.83 11.30
C GLN A 334 -9.78 -18.40 10.09
N ASP A 335 -10.90 -17.77 9.72
CA ASP A 335 -11.72 -18.15 8.56
C ASP A 335 -11.17 -17.54 7.25
N GLY A 336 -10.03 -16.85 7.32
CA GLY A 336 -9.38 -16.20 6.18
C GLY A 336 -9.96 -14.84 5.82
N GLU A 337 -10.86 -14.31 6.66
CA GLU A 337 -11.41 -12.98 6.50
C GLU A 337 -10.42 -11.94 7.01
N LEU A 338 -10.01 -11.01 6.14
CA LEU A 338 -9.08 -9.94 6.48
C LEU A 338 -9.77 -8.59 6.35
N PRO A 339 -9.55 -7.63 7.26
CA PRO A 339 -10.09 -6.29 7.11
C PRO A 339 -9.36 -5.51 6.01
N VAL A 340 -10.06 -4.55 5.40
CA VAL A 340 -9.50 -3.58 4.45
C VAL A 340 -8.43 -2.71 5.10
N LEU A 341 -8.62 -2.37 6.38
CA LEU A 341 -7.66 -1.67 7.23
C LEU A 341 -7.11 -2.65 8.29
N PRO A 342 -5.97 -3.32 8.05
CA PRO A 342 -5.39 -4.23 9.04
C PRO A 342 -4.79 -3.49 10.23
N LEU A 343 -4.99 -4.08 11.41
CA LEU A 343 -4.33 -3.70 12.65
C LEU A 343 -2.84 -4.09 12.62
N SER A 344 -2.47 -5.14 11.87
CA SER A 344 -1.11 -5.69 11.75
C SER A 344 -0.11 -4.81 10.97
N VAL A 345 -0.32 -3.51 10.98
CA VAL A 345 0.53 -2.48 10.38
C VAL A 345 1.09 -1.61 11.50
N TYR A 346 2.40 -1.38 11.48
CA TYR A 346 3.03 -0.53 12.48
C TYR A 346 2.51 0.91 12.41
N GLY A 347 2.05 1.43 13.54
CA GLY A 347 1.45 2.76 13.62
C GLY A 347 -0.01 2.81 13.15
N ALA A 348 -0.71 1.67 13.11
CA ALA A 348 -2.16 1.63 12.93
C ALA A 348 -2.87 2.39 14.04
N LEU A 349 -3.92 3.12 13.69
CA LEU A 349 -4.73 3.90 14.59
C LEU A 349 -6.10 3.23 14.73
N ALA A 350 -6.45 2.87 15.95
CA ALA A 350 -7.68 2.16 16.25
C ALA A 350 -8.35 2.71 17.51
N MET A 351 -9.68 2.58 17.57
CA MET A 351 -10.43 2.90 18.79
C MET A 351 -10.40 1.71 19.74
N ALA A 352 -10.23 1.96 21.03
CA ALA A 352 -10.43 0.94 22.06
C ALA A 352 -11.91 0.54 22.12
N HIS A 353 -12.22 -0.58 22.77
CA HIS A 353 -13.61 -0.93 23.06
C HIS A 353 -14.22 -0.01 24.12
N SER A 354 -15.54 0.11 24.10
CA SER A 354 -16.30 0.78 25.15
C SER A 354 -16.22 -0.02 26.45
N GLU A 355 -16.16 0.65 27.60
CA GLU A 355 -16.19 -0.01 28.92
C GLU A 355 -17.46 -0.84 29.12
N ALA A 356 -18.55 -0.52 28.39
CA ALA A 356 -19.84 -1.19 28.53
C ALA A 356 -20.01 -2.45 27.66
N SER A 357 -19.34 -2.52 26.50
CA SER A 357 -19.51 -3.61 25.54
C SER A 357 -18.46 -3.55 24.43
N ASP A 358 -17.98 -4.71 24.00
CA ASP A 358 -17.04 -4.85 22.89
C ASP A 358 -17.72 -4.63 21.52
N GLU A 359 -19.06 -4.61 21.45
CA GLU A 359 -19.83 -4.26 20.24
C GLU A 359 -19.71 -2.78 19.87
N TYR A 360 -19.20 -1.95 20.78
CA TYR A 360 -19.02 -0.52 20.57
C TYR A 360 -17.57 -0.12 20.80
N SER A 361 -17.11 0.84 20.01
CA SER A 361 -15.89 1.58 20.25
C SER A 361 -16.07 2.57 21.40
N SER A 362 -14.96 2.81 22.08
CA SER A 362 -14.84 3.82 23.13
C SER A 362 -15.24 5.19 22.57
N PRO A 363 -15.92 6.03 23.36
CA PRO A 363 -16.29 7.35 22.92
C PRO A 363 -15.10 8.25 22.61
N TYR A 364 -13.96 8.07 23.29
CA TYR A 364 -12.80 8.95 23.17
C TYR A 364 -11.46 8.21 23.09
N GLN A 365 -11.35 6.99 23.64
CA GLN A 365 -10.05 6.33 23.78
C GLN A 365 -9.61 5.68 22.47
N PHE A 366 -8.45 6.12 21.99
CA PHE A 366 -7.79 5.53 20.82
C PHE A 366 -6.40 5.03 21.22
N PHE A 367 -5.81 4.22 20.34
CA PHE A 367 -4.43 3.80 20.49
C PHE A 367 -3.71 3.72 19.15
N PHE A 368 -2.41 3.99 19.21
CA PHE A 368 -1.46 3.63 18.18
C PHE A 368 -0.98 2.21 18.42
N TYR A 369 -1.18 1.32 17.47
CA TYR A 369 -0.70 -0.04 17.54
C TYR A 369 0.74 -0.15 17.04
N LEU A 370 1.64 -0.55 17.94
CA LEU A 370 3.06 -0.77 17.69
C LEU A 370 3.28 -2.23 17.30
N TYR A 371 2.78 -2.60 16.11
CA TYR A 371 2.85 -3.97 15.62
C TYR A 371 4.28 -4.52 15.65
N ASP A 372 4.47 -5.66 16.32
CA ASP A 372 5.70 -6.44 16.31
C ASP A 372 5.41 -7.84 15.76
N LYS A 373 6.18 -8.24 14.75
CA LYS A 373 6.11 -9.56 14.13
C LYS A 373 6.39 -10.69 15.13
N ARG A 374 7.16 -10.44 16.20
CA ARG A 374 7.47 -11.44 17.23
C ARG A 374 6.25 -11.83 18.06
N SER A 375 5.27 -10.94 18.11
CA SER A 375 4.02 -11.09 18.86
C SER A 375 2.83 -11.35 17.93
N ALA A 376 3.10 -11.74 16.69
CA ALA A 376 2.11 -12.06 15.67
C ALA A 376 1.99 -13.58 15.48
N GLY A 377 0.81 -14.03 15.09
CA GLY A 377 0.55 -15.41 14.72
C GLY A 377 1.16 -15.82 13.37
N LEU A 378 0.79 -17.01 12.89
CA LEU A 378 1.16 -17.48 11.56
C LEU A 378 0.73 -16.45 10.49
N GLY A 379 1.62 -16.21 9.52
CA GLY A 379 1.40 -15.18 8.50
C GLY A 379 1.79 -13.76 8.94
N GLY A 380 2.26 -13.58 10.17
CA GLY A 380 2.60 -12.26 10.71
C GLY A 380 1.35 -11.40 10.77
N ILE A 381 0.29 -11.91 11.38
CA ILE A 381 -0.96 -11.19 11.64
C ILE A 381 -1.12 -11.11 13.15
N SER A 382 -1.54 -9.96 13.66
CA SER A 382 -1.85 -9.75 15.07
C SER A 382 -2.95 -10.70 15.52
N PHE A 383 -2.89 -11.16 16.77
CA PHE A 383 -3.97 -11.94 17.38
C PHE A 383 -5.26 -11.12 17.54
N ASP A 384 -5.13 -9.80 17.59
CA ASP A 384 -6.23 -8.84 17.76
C ASP A 384 -6.77 -8.32 16.41
N GLU A 385 -6.28 -8.87 15.30
CA GLU A 385 -6.74 -8.51 13.97
C GLU A 385 -8.24 -8.83 13.82
N GLY A 386 -9.00 -7.87 13.29
CA GLY A 386 -10.46 -8.01 13.16
C GLY A 386 -11.25 -7.82 14.46
N GLN A 387 -10.61 -7.44 15.58
CA GLN A 387 -11.32 -7.17 16.84
C GLN A 387 -11.62 -5.69 17.07
N PHE A 388 -10.80 -4.79 16.52
CA PHE A 388 -10.91 -3.35 16.73
C PHE A 388 -11.29 -2.58 15.47
N SER A 389 -11.93 -1.43 15.64
CA SER A 389 -12.14 -0.46 14.56
C SER A 389 -10.85 0.29 14.27
N VAL A 390 -10.10 -0.23 13.31
CA VAL A 390 -8.97 0.47 12.70
C VAL A 390 -9.52 1.52 11.75
N PHE A 391 -9.11 2.77 11.92
CA PHE A 391 -9.65 3.90 11.15
C PHE A 391 -8.56 4.81 10.58
N GLY A 392 -7.29 4.44 10.69
CA GLY A 392 -6.22 5.25 10.13
C GLY A 392 -4.83 4.70 10.37
N TYR A 393 -3.83 5.42 9.87
CA TYR A 393 -2.42 5.06 10.04
C TYR A 393 -1.53 6.29 10.19
N THR A 394 -0.44 6.11 10.92
CA THR A 394 0.65 7.10 11.02
C THR A 394 1.47 7.09 9.74
N THR A 395 1.46 8.19 9.00
CA THR A 395 2.20 8.37 7.74
C THR A 395 3.51 9.12 7.94
N THR A 396 3.54 10.08 8.87
CA THR A 396 4.73 10.87 9.22
C THR A 396 5.04 10.76 10.71
N GLY A 397 6.32 10.67 11.07
CA GLY A 397 6.76 10.57 12.47
C GLY A 397 6.63 9.15 13.05
N ARG A 398 6.73 8.11 12.23
CA ARG A 398 6.72 6.70 12.70
C ARG A 398 7.89 6.38 13.62
N ASP A 399 9.03 7.03 13.43
CA ASP A 399 10.24 6.96 14.25
C ASP A 399 10.06 7.60 15.63
N ILE A 400 9.03 8.43 15.81
CA ILE A 400 8.66 9.04 17.10
C ILE A 400 7.84 8.09 17.96
N LEU A 401 6.96 7.28 17.37
CA LEU A 401 6.09 6.33 18.07
C LEU A 401 6.80 5.46 19.12
N PRO A 402 7.95 4.81 18.84
CA PRO A 402 8.64 3.97 19.82
C PRO A 402 9.34 4.78 20.91
N GLN A 403 9.52 6.09 20.70
CA GLN A 403 10.11 6.99 21.68
C GLN A 403 9.09 7.46 22.71
N ILE A 404 7.79 7.37 22.43
CA ILE A 404 6.72 7.78 23.35
C ILE A 404 6.75 6.90 24.61
N LYS A 405 6.63 7.52 25.77
CA LYS A 405 6.58 6.84 27.07
C LYS A 405 5.29 7.18 27.81
N THR A 406 4.93 6.33 28.77
CA THR A 406 3.85 6.61 29.71
C THR A 406 4.10 7.94 30.43
N GLY A 407 3.12 8.84 30.38
CA GLY A 407 3.18 10.18 30.95
C GLY A 407 3.47 11.29 29.93
N ASP A 408 3.87 10.95 28.70
CA ASP A 408 3.94 11.93 27.60
C ASP A 408 2.55 12.50 27.30
N VAL A 409 2.47 13.74 26.80
CA VAL A 409 1.22 14.49 26.67
C VAL A 409 0.97 14.89 25.23
N ILE A 410 -0.27 14.73 24.75
CA ILE A 410 -0.73 15.34 23.51
C ILE A 410 -0.91 16.83 23.76
N ARG A 411 0.06 17.65 23.36
CA ARG A 411 -0.02 19.11 23.49
C ARG A 411 -1.10 19.68 22.59
N SER A 412 -1.20 19.17 21.36
CA SER A 412 -2.29 19.53 20.45
C SER A 412 -2.57 18.45 19.43
N ALA A 413 -3.83 18.22 19.11
CA ALA A 413 -4.29 17.51 17.93
C ALA A 413 -5.03 18.47 17.00
N LYS A 414 -4.72 18.46 15.70
CA LYS A 414 -5.37 19.35 14.72
C LYS A 414 -5.70 18.61 13.44
N LEU A 415 -6.94 18.77 12.97
CA LEU A 415 -7.36 18.31 11.65
C LEU A 415 -6.83 19.31 10.61
N ILE A 416 -5.86 18.88 9.80
CA ILE A 416 -5.24 19.68 8.74
C ILE A 416 -6.07 19.61 7.45
N GLU A 417 -6.60 18.42 7.15
CA GLU A 417 -7.36 18.14 5.93
C GLU A 417 -8.59 17.29 6.25
N GLY A 418 -9.63 17.40 5.42
CA GLY A 418 -10.84 16.57 5.52
C GLY A 418 -11.96 17.17 6.38
N GLN A 419 -11.81 18.40 6.86
CA GLN A 419 -12.88 19.11 7.60
C GLN A 419 -14.14 19.31 6.76
N ASP A 420 -13.97 19.56 5.45
CA ASP A 420 -15.03 19.68 4.45
C ASP A 420 -15.82 18.37 4.25
N ARG A 421 -15.23 17.23 4.62
CA ARG A 421 -15.82 15.90 4.49
C ARG A 421 -16.44 15.38 5.79
N LEU A 422 -16.28 16.12 6.89
CA LEU A 422 -16.88 15.78 8.17
C LEU A 422 -18.34 16.22 8.16
N VAL A 423 -19.24 15.26 8.36
CA VAL A 423 -20.68 15.51 8.47
C VAL A 423 -21.10 15.23 9.91
N LEU A 424 -21.60 16.27 10.57
CA LEU A 424 -22.13 16.18 11.93
C LEU A 424 -23.60 15.73 11.92
N PRO A 425 -24.07 15.05 12.97
CA PRO A 425 -25.49 14.74 13.12
C PRO A 425 -26.28 16.04 13.25
N LYS A 426 -27.54 16.05 12.80
CA LYS A 426 -28.42 17.20 12.99
C LYS A 426 -28.72 17.34 14.49
N GLU A 427 -28.50 18.52 15.05
CA GLU A 427 -28.95 18.81 16.41
C GLU A 427 -30.48 18.64 16.47
N SER A 428 -30.93 17.93 17.50
CA SER A 428 -32.34 17.59 17.73
C SER A 428 -33.14 18.78 18.22
#